data_AF-A0A6M3LTR9-F1
#
_entry.id   AF-A0A6M3LTR9-F1
#
_cell.length_a   1.000
_cell.length_b   1.000
_cell.length_c   1.000
_cell.angle_alpha   90.00
_cell.angle_beta   90.00
_cell.angle_gamma   90.00
#
_symmetry.space_group_name_H-M   'P 1'
#
loop_
_entity.id
_entity.type
_entity.pdbx_description
1 polymer ?
#
loop_
_entity_poly.entity_id
_entity_poly.type
_entity_poly.pdbx_seq_one_letter_code
_entity_poly.pdbx_strand_id
1 'polypeptide(L)'
;MNPQEIVFIVALAIGALLRTFAPYIRKCVEGSLTWGDFEYKYLAIFLVSYIVAIIVALQLFILTPLPEGNDLTVFAVGLLTGWGSTGLVNEVRKVFLPDPS
;
A
#
# COMPACT_ATOMS: atom_id res chain seq x y z
N MET A 1 2.40 -17.90 -15.06
CA MET A 1 1.98 -17.29 -13.79
C MET A 1 0.79 -18.06 -13.28
N ASN A 2 0.92 -18.70 -12.13
CA ASN A 2 -0.13 -19.48 -11.51
C ASN A 2 -1.24 -18.55 -10.99
N PRO A 3 -2.51 -19.00 -10.91
CA PRO A 3 -3.61 -18.18 -10.40
C PRO A 3 -3.32 -17.60 -9.00
N GLN A 4 -2.68 -18.37 -8.13
CA GLN A 4 -2.31 -17.95 -6.78
C GLN A 4 -1.23 -16.86 -6.75
N GLU A 5 -0.32 -16.85 -7.71
CA GLU A 5 0.68 -15.78 -7.85
C GLU A 5 0.00 -14.46 -8.21
N ILE A 6 -1.02 -14.51 -9.08
CA ILE A 6 -1.81 -13.33 -9.44
C ILE A 6 -2.56 -12.81 -8.20
N VAL A 7 -3.22 -13.71 -7.45
CA VAL A 7 -3.90 -13.34 -6.21
C VAL A 7 -2.94 -12.71 -5.21
N PHE A 8 -1.74 -13.26 -5.06
CA PHE A 8 -0.74 -12.76 -4.14
C PHE A 8 -0.21 -11.38 -4.53
N ILE A 9 0.10 -11.13 -5.81
CA ILE A 9 0.54 -9.81 -6.29
C ILE A 9 -0.55 -8.77 -6.14
N VAL A 10 -1.79 -9.12 -6.50
CA VAL A 10 -2.94 -8.21 -6.35
C VAL A 10 -3.13 -7.87 -4.87
N ALA A 11 -3.02 -8.85 -3.98
CA ALA A 11 -3.11 -8.63 -2.55
C ALA A 11 -2.00 -7.71 -2.01
N LEU A 12 -0.73 -7.93 -2.43
CA LEU A 12 0.40 -7.09 -2.07
C LEU A 12 0.18 -5.63 -2.51
N ALA A 13 -0.27 -5.43 -3.76
CA ALA A 13 -0.54 -4.12 -4.32
C ALA A 13 -1.68 -3.43 -3.55
N ILE A 14 -2.79 -4.12 -3.29
CA ILE A 14 -3.91 -3.58 -2.51
C ILE A 14 -3.46 -3.20 -1.09
N GLY A 15 -2.69 -4.06 -0.42
CA GLY A 15 -2.16 -3.77 0.91
C GLY A 15 -1.28 -2.52 0.94
N ALA A 16 -0.37 -2.39 -0.02
CA ALA A 16 0.50 -1.22 -0.15
C ALA A 16 -0.29 0.07 -0.48
N LEU A 17 -1.27 -0.03 -1.38
CA LEU A 17 -2.18 1.07 -1.72
C LEU A 17 -2.95 1.54 -0.51
N LEU A 18 -3.62 0.63 0.20
CA LEU A 18 -4.42 0.99 1.37
C LEU A 18 -3.59 1.68 2.45
N ARG A 19 -2.35 1.26 2.67
CA ARG A 19 -1.46 1.93 3.62
C ARG A 19 -1.12 3.36 3.19
N THR A 20 -1.00 3.58 1.88
CA THR A 20 -0.69 4.89 1.28
C THR A 20 -1.91 5.81 1.25
N PHE A 21 -3.12 5.24 1.11
CA PHE A 21 -4.40 5.97 1.21
C PHE A 21 -4.90 6.20 2.63
N ALA A 22 -4.44 5.41 3.60
CA ALA A 22 -4.83 5.56 5.01
C ALA A 22 -4.79 7.01 5.55
N PRO A 23 -3.75 7.84 5.33
CA PRO A 23 -3.75 9.23 5.77
C PRO A 23 -4.80 10.09 5.07
N TYR A 24 -5.08 9.83 3.78
CA TYR A 24 -6.13 10.54 3.05
C TYR A 24 -7.52 10.19 3.61
N ILE A 25 -7.79 8.90 3.83
CA ILE A 25 -9.04 8.44 4.45
C ILE A 25 -9.21 9.07 5.84
N ARG A 26 -8.15 9.13 6.66
CA ARG A 26 -8.20 9.80 7.98
C ARG A 26 -8.61 11.27 7.85
N LYS A 27 -8.00 12.02 6.93
CA LYS A 27 -8.35 13.43 6.71
C LYS A 27 -9.78 13.64 6.22
N CYS A 28 -10.31 12.71 5.42
CA CYS A 28 -11.72 12.72 4.99
C CYS A 28 -12.67 12.41 6.17
N VAL A 29 -12.33 11.44 7.01
CA VAL A 29 -13.14 11.05 8.19
C VAL A 29 -13.11 12.13 9.27
N GLU A 30 -11.98 12.80 9.46
CA GLU A 30 -11.81 13.92 10.41
C GLU A 30 -12.50 15.22 9.94
N GLY A 31 -13.15 15.23 8.76
CA GLY A 31 -13.90 16.37 8.24
C GLY A 31 -13.04 17.53 7.73
N SER A 32 -11.70 17.36 7.70
CA SER A 32 -10.74 18.36 7.18
C SER A 32 -10.69 18.43 5.65
N LEU A 33 -11.21 17.39 4.97
CA LEU A 33 -11.33 17.32 3.52
C LEU A 33 -12.78 16.97 3.14
N THR A 34 -13.47 17.92 2.53
CA THR A 34 -14.76 17.72 1.88
C THR A 34 -14.56 16.93 0.59
N TRP A 35 -15.36 15.89 0.35
CA TRP A 35 -15.28 15.02 -0.85
C TRP A 35 -15.35 15.77 -2.19
N GLY A 36 -15.80 17.03 -2.19
CA GLY A 36 -15.87 17.91 -3.36
C GLY A 36 -14.63 18.77 -3.62
N ASP A 37 -13.73 18.95 -2.65
CA ASP A 37 -12.49 19.75 -2.81
C ASP A 37 -11.32 18.86 -3.26
N PHE A 38 -11.60 17.95 -4.20
CA PHE A 38 -10.58 17.07 -4.76
C PHE A 38 -9.66 17.87 -5.68
N GLU A 39 -8.68 18.56 -5.11
CA GLU A 39 -7.64 19.25 -5.88
C GLU A 39 -6.89 18.24 -6.76
N TYR A 40 -6.63 18.58 -8.03
CA TYR A 40 -5.82 17.77 -8.96
C TYR A 40 -4.44 17.37 -8.40
N LYS A 41 -3.92 18.09 -7.40
CA LYS A 41 -2.74 17.69 -6.63
C LYS A 41 -2.90 16.32 -5.94
N TYR A 42 -4.08 16.00 -5.41
CA TYR A 42 -4.34 14.71 -4.78
C TYR A 42 -4.43 13.58 -5.81
N LEU A 43 -4.87 13.85 -7.03
CA LEU A 43 -4.83 12.89 -8.14
C LEU A 43 -3.38 12.55 -8.53
N ALA A 44 -2.50 13.54 -8.61
CA ALA A 44 -1.08 13.32 -8.88
C ALA A 44 -0.42 12.48 -7.77
N ILE A 45 -0.72 12.79 -6.50
CA ILE A 45 -0.24 12.02 -5.35
C ILE A 45 -0.80 10.59 -5.38
N PHE A 46 -2.07 10.42 -5.73
CA PHE A 46 -2.71 9.12 -5.93
C PHE A 46 -1.96 8.30 -6.99
N LEU A 47 -1.70 8.89 -8.17
CA LEU A 47 -1.02 8.20 -9.27
C LEU A 47 0.40 7.79 -8.91
N VAL A 48 1.16 8.69 -8.28
CA VAL A 48 2.52 8.38 -7.80
C VAL A 48 2.46 7.26 -6.75
N SER A 49 1.55 7.36 -5.79
CA SER A 49 1.33 6.33 -4.75
C SER A 49 0.95 4.99 -5.37
N TYR A 50 0.16 5.01 -6.44
CA TYR A 50 -0.27 3.82 -7.15
C TYR A 50 0.89 3.13 -7.86
N ILE A 51 1.72 3.89 -8.58
CA ILE A 51 2.93 3.37 -9.22
C ILE A 51 3.90 2.82 -8.18
N VAL A 52 4.11 3.54 -7.07
CA VAL A 52 4.97 3.07 -5.97
C VAL A 52 4.45 1.77 -5.37
N ALA A 53 3.14 1.66 -5.12
CA ALA A 53 2.55 0.44 -4.59
C ALA A 53 2.73 -0.77 -5.54
N ILE A 54 2.64 -0.56 -6.86
CA ILE A 54 2.93 -1.61 -7.85
C ILE A 54 4.41 -2.01 -7.79
N ILE A 55 5.33 -1.06 -7.77
CA ILE A 55 6.78 -1.35 -7.70
C ILE A 55 7.10 -2.13 -6.43
N VAL A 56 6.56 -1.71 -5.27
CA VAL A 56 6.72 -2.40 -3.99
C VAL A 56 6.14 -3.81 -4.05
N ALA A 57 4.93 -3.97 -4.60
CA ALA A 57 4.31 -5.29 -4.74
C ALA A 57 5.13 -6.24 -5.63
N LEU A 58 5.70 -5.74 -6.73
CA LEU A 58 6.60 -6.53 -7.60
C LEU A 58 7.89 -6.91 -6.88
N GLN A 59 8.50 -6.01 -6.13
CA GLN A 59 9.70 -6.31 -5.33
C GLN A 59 9.39 -7.33 -4.23
N LEU A 60 8.28 -7.15 -3.51
CA LEU A 60 7.85 -8.10 -2.48
C LEU A 60 7.53 -9.46 -3.07
N PHE A 61 6.92 -9.54 -4.25
CA PHE A 61 6.66 -10.80 -4.91
C PHE A 61 7.95 -11.60 -5.18
N ILE A 62 9.03 -10.92 -5.55
CA ILE A 62 10.35 -11.56 -5.77
C ILE A 62 10.98 -12.00 -4.46
N LEU A 63 10.80 -11.22 -3.39
CA LEU A 63 11.46 -11.44 -2.10
C LEU A 63 10.69 -12.36 -1.15
N THR A 64 9.39 -12.53 -1.35
CA THR A 64 8.51 -13.26 -0.43
C THR A 64 8.12 -14.59 -1.06
N PRO A 65 8.37 -15.74 -0.40
CA PRO A 65 7.89 -17.02 -0.90
C PRO A 65 6.37 -17.02 -0.95
N LEU A 66 5.81 -17.70 -1.96
CA LEU A 66 4.36 -17.83 -2.10
C LEU A 66 3.82 -18.59 -0.87
N PRO A 67 2.84 -18.03 -0.13
CA PRO A 67 2.26 -18.72 1.01
C PRO A 67 1.54 -19.99 0.58
N GLU A 68 1.70 -21.08 1.34
CA GLU A 68 0.93 -22.30 1.14
C GLU A 68 -0.48 -22.14 1.73
N GLY A 69 -1.52 -22.53 0.98
CA GLY A 69 -2.90 -22.47 1.45
C GLY A 69 -3.94 -22.28 0.35
N ASN A 70 -5.17 -21.96 0.77
CA ASN A 70 -6.23 -21.56 -0.16
C ASN A 70 -6.03 -20.11 -0.61
N ASP A 71 -6.75 -19.72 -1.68
CA ASP A 71 -6.60 -18.39 -2.28
C ASP A 71 -6.93 -17.25 -1.31
N LEU A 72 -7.83 -17.48 -0.35
CA LEU A 72 -8.19 -16.52 0.69
C LEU A 72 -7.04 -16.27 1.68
N THR A 73 -6.33 -17.33 2.10
CA THR A 73 -5.15 -17.23 2.96
C THR A 73 -4.01 -16.54 2.23
N VAL A 74 -3.76 -16.92 0.96
CA VAL A 74 -2.76 -16.27 0.11
C VAL A 74 -3.06 -14.78 -0.04
N PHE A 75 -4.32 -14.42 -0.27
CA PHE A 75 -4.76 -13.03 -0.34
C PHE A 75 -4.57 -12.31 0.99
N ALA A 76 -5.00 -12.88 2.12
CA ALA A 76 -4.87 -12.24 3.43
C ALA A 76 -3.40 -11.99 3.80
N VAL A 77 -2.53 -12.99 3.59
CA VAL A 77 -1.09 -12.88 3.85
C VAL A 77 -0.46 -11.84 2.93
N GLY A 78 -0.78 -11.85 1.63
CA GLY A 78 -0.28 -10.84 0.69
C GLY A 78 -0.70 -9.43 1.07
N LEU A 79 -1.97 -9.25 1.47
CA LEU A 79 -2.49 -7.95 1.87
C LEU A 79 -1.81 -7.41 3.13
N LEU A 80 -1.64 -8.26 4.15
CA LEU A 80 -0.94 -7.89 5.38
C LEU A 80 0.55 -7.61 5.13
N THR A 81 1.18 -8.36 4.24
CA THR A 81 2.59 -8.17 3.87
C THR A 81 2.80 -6.86 3.13
N GLY A 82 1.95 -6.54 2.15
CA GLY A 82 1.97 -5.28 1.42
C GLY A 82 1.70 -4.07 2.33
N TRP A 83 0.73 -4.21 3.24
CA TRP A 83 0.41 -3.17 4.23
C TRP A 83 1.56 -2.95 5.22
N GLY A 84 2.07 -4.03 5.80
CA GLY A 84 3.09 -4.02 6.85
C GLY A 84 4.43 -3.49 6.37
N SER A 85 4.89 -3.95 5.20
CA SER A 85 6.12 -3.47 4.55
C SER A 85 6.08 -1.96 4.29
N THR A 86 4.97 -1.46 3.73
CA THR A 86 4.76 -0.02 3.50
C THR A 86 4.67 0.77 4.82
N GLY A 87 4.13 0.14 5.88
CA GLY A 87 4.14 0.70 7.22
C GLY A 87 5.55 0.82 7.82
N LEU A 88 6.36 -0.22 7.68
CA LEU A 88 7.76 -0.24 8.12
C LEU A 88 8.58 0.82 7.39
N VAL A 89 8.44 0.95 6.07
CA VAL A 89 9.14 1.97 5.29
C VAL A 89 8.80 3.38 5.80
N ASN A 90 7.53 3.63 6.12
CA ASN A 90 7.10 4.93 6.66
C ASN A 90 7.66 5.22 8.06
N GLU A 91 7.72 4.23 8.94
CA GLU A 91 8.33 4.41 10.27
C GLU A 91 9.85 4.56 10.19
N VAL A 92 10.53 3.74 9.39
CA VAL A 92 11.96 3.87 9.11
C VAL A 92 12.26 5.27 8.57
N ARG A 93 11.45 5.77 7.63
CA ARG A 93 11.61 7.13 7.11
C ARG A 93 11.56 8.20 8.21
N LYS A 94 10.65 8.10 9.18
CA LYS A 94 10.58 9.06 10.30
C LYS A 94 11.81 9.02 11.19
N VAL A 95 12.41 7.84 11.36
CA VAL A 95 13.62 7.65 12.17
C VAL A 95 14.84 8.26 11.48
N PHE A 96 14.98 8.09 10.15
CA PHE A 96 16.16 8.53 9.41
C PHE A 96 16.06 9.95 8.81
N LEU A 97 14.85 10.43 8.57
CA LEU A 97 14.55 11.79 8.12
C LEU A 97 13.59 12.42 9.13
N PRO A 98 14.08 12.86 10.30
CA PRO A 98 13.26 13.63 11.23
C PRO A 98 12.76 14.88 10.49
N ASP A 99 11.47 15.18 10.64
CA ASP A 99 10.86 16.35 10.03
C ASP A 99 11.72 17.60 10.31
N PRO A 100 12.02 18.42 9.28
CA PRO A 100 12.57 19.74 9.53
C PRO A 100 11.50 20.54 10.28
N SER A 101 11.68 20.64 11.59
CA SER A 101 10.90 21.48 12.50
C SER A 101 10.82 22.93 12.01
#